data_AF-A0A3R7MM59-F1
#
_entry.id   AF-A0A3R7MM59-F1
#
_cell.length_a   1.000
_cell.length_b   1.000
_cell.length_c   1.000
_cell.angle_alpha   90.00
_cell.angle_beta   90.00
_cell.angle_gamma   90.00
#
_symmetry.space_group_name_H-M   'P 1'
#
loop_
_entity.id
_entity.type
_entity.pdbx_description
1 polymer ?
#
loop_
_entity_poly.entity_id
_entity_poly.type
_entity_poly.pdbx_seq_one_letter_code
_entity_poly.pdbx_strand_id
1 'polypeptide(L)'
;MILTFRVSKWYKMATAYMLAWPYGYTRVMSSYYWDQWWENGQDKNDWIGPPHDGSFNIISPSFNADGSCGNGWICEHRWRQIYNMVEFRNVAHGTDMNDWWDNGSNQIAFCRGNKGFLAINNDGWDLKETLQTCLPAGTYCDVISGSKDGGSCTGKSVTVGGDGKAYIEITTMEDDGVLAIHANSKLPSHGVVLHLCPWFSILLGVCIQWTRIIRLLRTSSYDLAWVFNSLPAGAAGVVAISMILP
;
A
#
# COMPACT_ATOMS: atom_id res chain seq x y z
N MET A 1 -28.66 7.26 6.41
CA MET A 1 -27.65 6.61 7.29
C MET A 1 -26.28 7.05 6.82
N ILE A 2 -25.41 7.50 7.72
CA ILE A 2 -24.03 7.92 7.40
C ILE A 2 -23.09 6.84 7.95
N LEU A 3 -22.09 6.44 7.16
CA LEU A 3 -21.08 5.48 7.60
C LEU A 3 -20.00 6.19 8.42
N THR A 4 -19.65 5.59 9.56
CA THR A 4 -18.61 6.09 10.48
C THR A 4 -17.79 4.92 11.02
N PHE A 5 -16.74 5.20 11.78
CA PHE A 5 -15.91 4.18 12.43
C PHE A 5 -16.70 3.15 13.26
N ARG A 6 -17.91 3.51 13.72
CA ARG A 6 -18.80 2.63 14.51
C ARG A 6 -19.34 1.45 13.70
N VAL A 7 -19.35 1.55 12.37
CA VAL A 7 -19.68 0.45 11.46
C VAL A 7 -18.47 0.17 10.58
N SER A 8 -17.42 -0.34 11.23
CA SER A 8 -16.05 -0.35 10.69
C SER A 8 -15.90 -1.06 9.35
N LYS A 9 -16.54 -2.22 9.16
CA LYS A 9 -16.47 -2.98 7.89
C LYS A 9 -16.97 -2.15 6.71
N TRP A 10 -18.22 -1.67 6.78
CA TRP A 10 -18.80 -0.85 5.71
C TRP A 10 -18.09 0.51 5.55
N TYR A 11 -17.60 1.11 6.64
CA TYR A 11 -16.83 2.34 6.55
C TYR A 11 -15.51 2.15 5.79
N LYS A 12 -14.78 1.06 6.04
CA LYS A 12 -13.57 0.70 5.30
C LYS A 12 -13.87 0.44 3.82
N MET A 13 -14.95 -0.30 3.52
CA MET A 13 -15.39 -0.54 2.14
C MET A 13 -15.69 0.75 1.38
N ALA A 14 -16.50 1.64 1.97
CA ALA A 14 -16.87 2.90 1.37
C ALA A 14 -15.66 3.84 1.20
N THR A 15 -14.77 3.88 2.19
CA THR A 15 -13.54 4.69 2.13
C THR A 15 -12.57 4.17 1.06
N ALA A 16 -12.43 2.84 0.94
CA ALA A 16 -11.63 2.23 -0.11
C ALA A 16 -12.19 2.56 -1.51
N TYR A 17 -13.50 2.45 -1.71
CA TYR A 17 -14.15 2.86 -2.96
C TYR A 17 -13.90 4.35 -3.27
N MET A 18 -14.13 5.22 -2.29
CA MET A 18 -13.89 6.67 -2.43
C MET A 18 -12.44 6.99 -2.83
N LEU A 19 -11.46 6.35 -2.19
CA LEU A 19 -10.04 6.56 -2.47
C LEU A 19 -9.62 6.00 -3.83
N ALA A 20 -10.18 4.85 -4.22
CA ALA A 20 -9.94 4.23 -5.51
C ALA A 20 -10.61 4.95 -6.68
N TRP A 21 -11.74 5.62 -6.48
CA TRP A 21 -12.49 6.29 -7.55
C TRP A 21 -11.84 7.65 -7.93
N PRO A 22 -11.73 8.01 -9.23
CA PRO A 22 -11.01 9.22 -9.64
C PRO A 22 -11.71 10.55 -9.28
N TYR A 23 -13.00 10.52 -8.93
CA TYR A 23 -13.79 11.73 -8.72
C TYR A 23 -13.33 12.56 -7.51
N GLY A 24 -13.18 13.87 -7.73
CA GLY A 24 -13.06 14.88 -6.69
C GLY A 24 -11.78 14.83 -5.85
N TYR A 25 -11.73 15.69 -4.84
CA TYR A 25 -10.70 15.71 -3.82
C TYR A 25 -11.19 14.98 -2.58
N THR A 26 -10.46 13.96 -2.16
CA THR A 26 -10.85 13.08 -1.06
C THR A 26 -10.37 13.62 0.27
N ARG A 27 -11.26 13.68 1.27
CA ARG A 27 -10.92 13.97 2.66
C ARG A 27 -11.27 12.76 3.53
N VAL A 28 -10.28 12.19 4.20
CA VAL A 28 -10.47 11.12 5.18
C VAL A 28 -10.75 11.74 6.55
N MET A 29 -11.76 11.25 7.25
CA MET A 29 -12.08 11.70 8.59
C MET A 29 -11.18 10.98 9.61
N SER A 30 -10.84 11.68 10.69
CA SER A 30 -10.16 11.09 11.84
C SER A 30 -10.86 11.58 13.10
N SER A 31 -11.37 10.65 13.88
CA SER A 31 -12.35 10.91 14.95
C SER A 31 -11.78 10.59 16.32
N TYR A 32 -12.55 10.96 17.35
CA TYR A 32 -12.42 10.47 18.71
C TYR A 32 -13.68 9.69 19.09
N TYR A 33 -13.56 8.86 20.13
CA TYR A 33 -14.66 8.09 20.69
C TYR A 33 -15.42 8.93 21.72
N TRP A 34 -16.74 8.81 21.70
CA TRP A 34 -17.63 9.24 22.77
C TRP A 34 -18.77 8.22 22.93
N ASP A 35 -19.36 8.16 24.11
CA ASP A 35 -20.54 7.31 24.35
C ASP A 35 -21.77 7.97 23.74
N GLN A 36 -22.34 7.33 22.71
CA GLN A 36 -23.57 7.80 22.08
C GLN A 36 -24.77 7.32 22.86
N TRP A 37 -25.76 8.19 22.98
CA TRP A 37 -27.06 7.82 23.54
C TRP A 37 -28.17 8.17 22.56
N TRP A 38 -28.63 7.14 21.85
CA TRP A 38 -29.68 7.29 20.85
C TRP A 38 -31.07 7.32 21.50
N GLU A 39 -31.77 8.42 21.33
CA GLU A 39 -33.17 8.57 21.73
C GLU A 39 -33.94 9.27 20.61
N ASN A 40 -35.04 8.66 20.16
CA ASN A 40 -35.88 9.18 19.07
C ASN A 40 -35.10 9.53 17.78
N GLY A 41 -34.06 8.76 17.47
CA GLY A 41 -33.24 8.94 16.27
C GLY A 41 -32.16 10.03 16.35
N GLN A 42 -31.95 10.63 17.52
CA GLN A 42 -30.87 11.60 17.77
C GLN A 42 -29.92 11.09 18.86
N ASP A 43 -28.62 11.31 18.68
CA ASP A 43 -27.63 11.11 19.72
C ASP A 43 -27.71 12.28 20.72
N LYS A 44 -28.17 12.01 21.95
CA LYS A 44 -28.26 13.00 23.04
C LYS A 44 -26.92 13.43 23.58
N ASN A 45 -25.84 12.74 23.21
CA ASN A 45 -24.48 13.02 23.60
C ASN A 45 -23.64 13.57 22.42
N ASP A 46 -24.28 14.07 21.36
CA ASP A 46 -23.60 14.67 20.20
C ASP A 46 -22.79 15.93 20.52
N TRP A 47 -22.99 16.51 21.70
CA TRP A 47 -22.26 17.66 22.25
C TRP A 47 -20.94 17.30 22.93
N ILE A 48 -20.63 16.01 23.13
CA ILE A 48 -19.40 15.59 23.84
C ILE A 48 -18.15 15.99 23.04
N GLY A 49 -17.30 16.79 23.68
CA GLY A 49 -16.02 17.24 23.13
C GLY A 49 -14.95 16.15 23.06
N PRO A 50 -13.72 16.51 22.62
CA PRO A 50 -12.63 15.56 22.49
C PRO A 50 -12.17 15.00 23.86
N PRO A 51 -11.38 13.90 23.86
CA PRO A 51 -10.79 13.36 25.08
C PRO A 51 -9.99 14.44 25.84
N HIS A 52 -10.30 14.62 27.12
CA HIS A 52 -9.71 15.66 27.96
C HIS A 52 -9.44 15.16 29.38
N ASP A 53 -8.52 15.82 30.08
CA ASP A 53 -8.21 15.53 31.48
C ASP A 53 -9.22 16.19 32.45
N GLY A 54 -9.10 15.95 33.75
CA GLY A 54 -9.97 16.55 34.76
C GLY A 54 -9.91 18.08 34.85
N SER A 55 -8.98 18.73 34.15
CA SER A 55 -8.83 20.19 34.03
C SER A 55 -9.28 20.73 32.66
N PHE A 56 -9.92 19.90 31.83
CA PHE A 56 -10.38 20.22 30.46
C PHE A 56 -9.27 20.51 29.45
N ASN A 57 -8.04 20.07 29.69
CA ASN A 57 -7.01 20.09 28.66
C ASN A 57 -7.21 18.89 27.73
N ILE A 58 -7.11 19.12 26.41
CA ILE A 58 -7.24 18.05 25.41
C ILE A 58 -6.06 17.08 25.56
N ILE A 59 -6.38 15.80 25.74
CA ILE A 59 -5.38 14.74 25.84
C ILE A 59 -4.89 14.39 24.44
N SER A 60 -3.57 14.40 24.25
CA SER A 60 -2.95 14.00 22.99
C SER A 60 -3.17 12.50 22.70
N PRO A 61 -3.28 12.09 21.42
CA PRO A 61 -3.28 10.67 21.07
C PRO A 61 -2.01 9.99 21.57
N SER A 62 -2.15 8.80 22.15
CA SER A 62 -1.03 7.87 22.35
C SER A 62 -0.96 6.91 21.16
N PHE A 63 0.24 6.41 20.86
CA PHE A 63 0.46 5.47 19.75
C PHE A 63 0.89 4.11 20.29
N ASN A 64 0.08 3.09 20.01
CA ASN A 64 0.33 1.72 20.43
C ASN A 64 1.33 1.04 19.47
N ALA A 65 1.91 -0.08 19.91
CA ALA A 65 2.88 -0.83 19.11
C ALA A 65 2.29 -1.43 17.81
N ASP A 66 0.97 -1.65 17.78
CA ASP A 66 0.23 -2.11 16.61
C ASP A 66 -0.13 -0.97 15.62
N GLY A 67 0.27 0.27 15.93
CA GLY A 67 -0.02 1.46 15.13
C GLY A 67 -1.39 2.09 15.39
N SER A 68 -2.22 1.51 16.28
CA SER A 68 -3.48 2.10 16.71
C SER A 68 -3.27 3.30 17.65
N CYS A 69 -4.31 4.12 17.79
CA CYS A 69 -4.31 5.22 18.74
C CYS A 69 -4.98 4.83 20.07
N GLY A 70 -4.48 5.39 21.17
CA GLY A 70 -5.12 5.32 22.48
C GLY A 70 -5.71 6.67 22.91
N ASN A 71 -6.00 6.81 24.20
CA ASN A 71 -6.59 8.02 24.81
C ASN A 71 -7.94 8.45 24.18
N GLY A 72 -8.74 7.49 23.70
CA GLY A 72 -10.04 7.76 23.09
C GLY A 72 -9.96 8.26 21.64
N TRP A 73 -8.79 8.32 21.02
CA TRP A 73 -8.66 8.67 19.59
C TRP A 73 -8.84 7.44 18.70
N ILE A 74 -9.67 7.57 17.65
CA ILE A 74 -9.96 6.46 16.73
C ILE A 74 -8.84 6.31 15.68
N CYS A 75 -8.37 7.44 15.16
CA CYS A 75 -7.32 7.49 14.13
C CYS A 75 -7.61 6.58 12.92
N GLU A 76 -8.77 6.74 12.28
CA GLU A 76 -9.13 6.00 11.06
C GLU A 76 -8.04 6.14 9.98
N HIS A 77 -7.39 7.30 9.90
CA HIS A 77 -6.25 7.53 8.99
C HIS A 77 -5.03 6.63 9.22
N ARG A 78 -4.95 5.91 10.35
CA ARG A 78 -3.90 4.93 10.67
C ARG A 78 -4.33 3.49 10.47
N TRP A 79 -5.60 3.25 10.14
CA TRP A 79 -6.06 1.91 9.81
C TRP A 79 -5.39 1.48 8.50
N ARG A 80 -4.82 0.26 8.48
CA ARG A 80 -4.08 -0.28 7.34
C ARG A 80 -4.84 -0.13 6.03
N GLN A 81 -6.10 -0.54 6.04
CA GLN A 81 -7.00 -0.47 4.91
C GLN A 81 -7.17 0.96 4.38
N ILE A 82 -7.06 1.98 5.23
CA ILE A 82 -7.25 3.38 4.85
C ILE A 82 -5.94 3.99 4.37
N TYR A 83 -4.84 3.91 5.14
CA TYR A 83 -3.59 4.52 4.69
C TYR A 83 -3.00 3.85 3.44
N ASN A 84 -3.17 2.53 3.28
CA ASN A 84 -2.77 1.85 2.06
C ASN A 84 -3.63 2.29 0.86
N MET A 85 -4.91 2.59 1.07
CA MET A 85 -5.75 3.13 0.00
C MET A 85 -5.46 4.60 -0.32
N VAL A 86 -4.87 5.35 0.62
CA VAL A 86 -4.27 6.66 0.32
C VAL A 86 -3.06 6.49 -0.60
N GLU A 87 -2.19 5.50 -0.35
CA GLU A 87 -1.11 5.15 -1.27
C GLU A 87 -1.66 4.70 -2.64
N PHE A 88 -2.67 3.84 -2.67
CA PHE A 88 -3.35 3.41 -3.90
C PHE A 88 -3.79 4.62 -4.74
N ARG A 89 -4.44 5.62 -4.11
CA ARG A 89 -4.88 6.83 -4.80
C ARG A 89 -3.71 7.62 -5.39
N ASN A 90 -2.61 7.72 -4.65
CA ASN A 90 -1.40 8.40 -5.12
C ASN A 90 -0.74 7.66 -6.29
N VAL A 91 -0.66 6.33 -6.23
CA VAL A 91 -0.10 5.49 -7.30
C VAL A 91 -0.95 5.61 -8.56
N ALA A 92 -2.27 5.53 -8.41
CA ALA A 92 -3.25 5.67 -9.49
C ALA A 92 -3.55 7.15 -9.86
N HIS A 93 -2.77 8.11 -9.37
CA HIS A 93 -2.99 9.51 -9.69
C HIS A 93 -2.80 9.76 -11.20
N GLY A 94 -3.70 10.55 -11.78
CA GLY A 94 -3.69 10.90 -13.21
C GLY A 94 -4.21 9.81 -14.16
N THR A 95 -4.76 8.71 -13.65
CA THR A 95 -5.43 7.70 -14.48
C THR A 95 -6.94 7.76 -14.31
N ASP A 96 -7.68 7.44 -15.37
CA ASP A 96 -9.14 7.30 -15.30
C ASP A 96 -9.54 5.94 -14.70
N MET A 97 -10.85 5.74 -14.53
CA MET A 97 -11.44 4.43 -14.25
C MET A 97 -11.67 3.69 -15.57
N ASN A 98 -11.38 2.40 -15.60
CA ASN A 98 -11.61 1.51 -16.74
C ASN A 98 -11.97 0.09 -16.27
N ASP A 99 -12.41 -0.74 -17.22
CA ASP A 99 -12.73 -2.16 -17.01
C ASP A 99 -13.64 -2.41 -15.80
N TRP A 100 -14.76 -1.69 -15.76
CA TRP A 100 -15.81 -1.92 -14.77
C TRP A 100 -16.41 -3.33 -14.95
N TRP A 101 -16.59 -4.01 -13.83
CA TRP A 101 -17.29 -5.27 -13.71
C TRP A 101 -18.23 -5.24 -12.51
N ASP A 102 -19.40 -5.85 -12.68
CA ASP A 102 -20.34 -6.13 -11.60
C ASP A 102 -21.08 -7.45 -11.87
N ASN A 103 -21.66 -8.02 -10.82
CA ASN A 103 -22.46 -9.25 -10.90
C ASN A 103 -23.99 -8.98 -11.02
N GLY A 104 -24.41 -7.73 -11.25
CA GLY A 104 -25.81 -7.30 -11.19
C GLY A 104 -26.40 -7.18 -9.78
N SER A 105 -25.58 -7.33 -8.73
CA SER A 105 -25.95 -7.21 -7.31
C SER A 105 -24.96 -6.29 -6.57
N ASN A 106 -24.22 -6.78 -5.56
CA ASN A 106 -23.34 -5.97 -4.71
C ASN A 106 -21.88 -6.43 -4.76
N GLN A 107 -21.47 -7.12 -5.82
CA GLN A 107 -20.06 -7.37 -6.13
C GLN A 107 -19.65 -6.49 -7.31
N ILE A 108 -18.56 -5.75 -7.12
CA ILE A 108 -18.01 -4.85 -8.14
C ILE A 108 -16.50 -4.95 -8.20
N ALA A 109 -15.94 -4.66 -9.37
CA ALA A 109 -14.51 -4.48 -9.56
C ALA A 109 -14.23 -3.47 -10.66
N PHE A 110 -13.10 -2.78 -10.58
CA PHE A 110 -12.66 -1.88 -11.64
C PHE A 110 -11.16 -1.60 -11.56
N CYS A 111 -10.62 -1.13 -12.67
CA CYS A 111 -9.24 -0.69 -12.80
C CYS A 111 -9.11 0.83 -12.67
N ARG A 112 -7.89 1.26 -12.33
CA ARG A 112 -7.41 2.64 -12.46
C ARG A 112 -6.22 2.66 -13.41
N GLY A 113 -6.51 2.89 -14.68
CA GLY A 113 -5.57 2.70 -15.79
C GLY A 113 -4.94 1.31 -15.73
N ASN A 114 -3.62 1.29 -15.85
CA ASN A 114 -2.78 0.11 -15.65
C ASN A 114 -2.01 0.14 -14.32
N LYS A 115 -2.50 0.90 -13.33
CA LYS A 115 -1.79 1.20 -12.08
C LYS A 115 -2.44 0.63 -10.83
N GLY A 116 -3.75 0.38 -10.85
CA GLY A 116 -4.47 -0.15 -9.69
C GLY A 116 -5.70 -0.93 -10.08
N PHE A 117 -6.09 -1.86 -9.22
CA PHE A 117 -7.30 -2.66 -9.33
C PHE A 117 -7.95 -2.77 -7.94
N LEU A 118 -9.27 -2.63 -7.89
CA LEU A 118 -10.10 -2.78 -6.70
C LEU A 118 -11.21 -3.78 -6.98
N ALA A 119 -11.48 -4.66 -6.02
CA ALA A 119 -12.69 -5.47 -5.98
C ALA A 119 -13.37 -5.36 -4.61
N ILE A 120 -14.69 -5.36 -4.60
CA ILE A 120 -15.53 -5.25 -3.39
C ILE A 120 -16.59 -6.34 -3.44
N ASN A 121 -16.80 -7.01 -2.30
CA ASN A 121 -17.90 -7.93 -2.09
C ASN A 121 -18.78 -7.47 -0.93
N ASN A 122 -19.97 -6.97 -1.24
CA ASN A 122 -21.01 -6.64 -0.25
C ASN A 122 -22.26 -7.51 -0.42
N ASP A 123 -22.16 -8.64 -1.14
CA ASP A 123 -23.23 -9.62 -1.24
C ASP A 123 -23.21 -10.61 -0.07
N GLY A 124 -24.29 -11.39 0.04
CA GLY A 124 -24.42 -12.46 1.04
C GLY A 124 -23.67 -13.76 0.69
N TRP A 125 -22.87 -13.78 -0.38
CA TRP A 125 -22.10 -14.94 -0.85
C TRP A 125 -20.69 -14.53 -1.33
N ASP A 126 -19.80 -15.51 -1.43
CA ASP A 126 -18.39 -15.27 -1.78
C ASP A 126 -18.25 -14.75 -3.23
N LEU A 127 -17.30 -13.83 -3.44
CA LEU A 127 -16.82 -13.44 -4.77
C LEU A 127 -15.64 -14.36 -5.11
N LYS A 128 -15.75 -15.15 -6.18
CA LYS A 128 -14.74 -16.10 -6.65
C LYS A 128 -14.69 -16.09 -8.18
N GLU A 129 -14.01 -15.10 -8.75
CA GLU A 129 -14.08 -14.80 -10.19
C GLU A 129 -12.71 -14.49 -10.80
N THR A 130 -12.54 -14.80 -12.09
CA THR A 130 -11.35 -14.39 -12.84
C THR A 130 -11.62 -13.07 -13.57
N LEU A 131 -11.02 -11.99 -13.09
CA LEU A 131 -11.32 -10.63 -13.52
C LEU A 131 -10.14 -9.99 -14.26
N GLN A 132 -10.43 -9.06 -15.17
CA GLN A 132 -9.42 -8.21 -15.80
C GLN A 132 -8.91 -7.19 -14.77
N THR A 133 -7.62 -7.23 -14.48
CA THR A 133 -7.00 -6.31 -13.49
C THR A 133 -6.28 -5.14 -14.13
N CYS A 134 -6.07 -5.19 -15.45
CA CYS A 134 -5.36 -4.18 -16.23
C CYS A 134 -3.89 -3.97 -15.81
N LEU A 135 -3.42 -4.75 -14.83
CA LEU A 135 -2.06 -4.71 -14.31
C LEU A 135 -1.15 -5.61 -15.14
N PRO A 136 0.14 -5.26 -15.26
CA PRO A 136 1.13 -6.15 -15.88
C PRO A 136 1.26 -7.46 -15.10
N ALA A 137 1.58 -8.55 -15.80
CA ALA A 137 1.79 -9.87 -15.20
C ALA A 137 2.77 -9.84 -14.01
N GLY A 138 2.46 -10.61 -12.97
CA GLY A 138 3.27 -10.76 -11.76
C GLY A 138 2.43 -10.95 -10.50
N THR A 139 3.10 -11.06 -9.36
CA THR A 139 2.45 -11.24 -8.06
C THR A 139 2.36 -9.91 -7.32
N TYR A 140 1.18 -9.58 -6.82
CA TYR A 140 0.88 -8.35 -6.11
C TYR A 140 0.40 -8.67 -4.69
N CYS A 141 0.77 -7.83 -3.73
CA CYS A 141 0.24 -7.91 -2.37
C CYS A 141 -1.10 -7.18 -2.29
N ASP A 142 -2.10 -7.83 -1.70
CA ASP A 142 -3.35 -7.17 -1.33
C ASP A 142 -3.09 -6.22 -0.16
N VAL A 143 -3.35 -4.94 -0.41
CA VAL A 143 -3.06 -3.88 0.56
C VAL A 143 -4.18 -3.65 1.57
N ILE A 144 -5.28 -4.40 1.47
CA ILE A 144 -6.34 -4.41 2.48
C ILE A 144 -6.02 -5.43 3.58
N SER A 145 -5.86 -6.72 3.20
CA SER A 145 -5.55 -7.78 4.16
C SER A 145 -4.14 -7.68 4.75
N GLY A 146 -3.20 -7.05 4.04
CA GLY A 146 -1.84 -6.85 4.52
C GLY A 146 -1.11 -5.70 3.84
N SER A 147 0.21 -5.83 3.74
CA SER A 147 1.11 -4.89 3.08
C SER A 147 2.24 -5.65 2.40
N LYS A 148 2.93 -4.98 1.47
CA LYS A 148 4.20 -5.47 0.94
C LYS A 148 5.33 -5.15 1.92
N ASP A 149 6.05 -6.17 2.37
CA ASP A 149 7.23 -6.02 3.22
C ASP A 149 8.45 -6.62 2.50
N GLY A 150 9.26 -5.75 1.90
CA GLY A 150 10.37 -6.15 1.05
C GLY A 150 9.93 -7.00 -0.14
N GLY A 151 10.24 -8.30 -0.06
CA GLY A 151 9.98 -9.30 -1.12
C GLY A 151 8.77 -10.20 -0.87
N SER A 152 7.98 -9.95 0.19
CA SER A 152 6.82 -10.78 0.54
C SER A 152 5.57 -9.94 0.86
N CYS A 153 4.42 -10.61 0.87
CA CYS A 153 3.15 -10.05 1.30
C CYS A 153 2.84 -10.53 2.72
N THR A 154 2.43 -9.63 3.60
CA THR A 154 1.99 -9.99 4.96
C THR A 154 0.55 -10.49 5.00
N GLY A 155 -0.23 -10.23 3.95
CA GLY A 155 -1.60 -10.70 3.76
C GLY A 155 -1.75 -11.55 2.51
N LYS A 156 -2.90 -11.46 1.84
CA LYS A 156 -3.15 -12.16 0.58
C LYS A 156 -2.21 -11.67 -0.52
N SER A 157 -1.97 -12.55 -1.48
CA SER A 157 -1.29 -12.21 -2.73
C SER A 157 -2.16 -12.59 -3.92
N VAL A 158 -2.04 -11.82 -5.00
CA VAL A 158 -2.79 -12.01 -6.24
C VAL A 158 -1.79 -12.17 -7.38
N THR A 159 -1.92 -13.23 -8.15
CA THR A 159 -1.10 -13.46 -9.34
C THR A 159 -1.85 -13.03 -10.59
N VAL A 160 -1.30 -12.04 -11.29
CA VAL A 160 -1.82 -11.52 -12.55
C VAL A 160 -1.12 -12.23 -13.71
N GLY A 161 -1.91 -12.78 -14.63
CA GLY A 161 -1.45 -13.46 -15.83
C GLY A 161 -0.92 -12.52 -16.93
N GLY A 162 -0.36 -13.10 -17.99
CA GLY A 162 0.12 -12.37 -19.16
C GLY A 162 -0.97 -11.61 -19.93
N ASP A 163 -2.22 -12.01 -19.76
CA ASP A 163 -3.44 -11.40 -20.31
C ASP A 163 -4.04 -10.31 -19.40
N GLY A 164 -3.40 -9.99 -18.28
CA GLY A 164 -3.86 -9.02 -17.29
C GLY A 164 -4.95 -9.54 -16.35
N LYS A 165 -5.37 -10.81 -16.50
CA LYS A 165 -6.41 -11.38 -15.64
C LYS A 165 -5.84 -12.00 -14.36
N ALA A 166 -6.65 -12.01 -13.31
CA ALA A 166 -6.32 -12.68 -12.05
C ALA A 166 -7.56 -13.31 -11.42
N TYR A 167 -7.38 -14.41 -10.70
CA TYR A 167 -8.40 -14.98 -9.84
C TYR A 167 -8.53 -14.13 -8.57
N ILE A 168 -9.73 -13.60 -8.35
CA ILE A 168 -10.07 -12.74 -7.22
C ILE A 168 -11.01 -13.50 -6.30
N GLU A 169 -10.64 -13.58 -5.03
CA GLU A 169 -11.43 -14.23 -3.99
C GLU A 169 -11.62 -13.30 -2.78
N ILE A 170 -12.87 -12.94 -2.53
CA ILE A 170 -13.31 -12.20 -1.34
C ILE A 170 -14.48 -12.96 -0.71
N THR A 171 -14.21 -13.64 0.39
CA THR A 171 -15.23 -14.42 1.10
C THR A 171 -16.09 -13.53 2.00
N THR A 172 -17.32 -13.97 2.26
CA THR A 172 -18.25 -13.25 3.15
C THR A 172 -17.73 -13.09 4.59
N MET A 173 -16.87 -14.01 5.03
CA MET A 173 -16.30 -14.05 6.37
C MET A 173 -15.13 -13.08 6.57
N GLU A 174 -14.63 -12.43 5.52
CA GLU A 174 -13.54 -11.47 5.64
C GLU A 174 -13.95 -10.18 6.37
N ASP A 175 -13.02 -9.65 7.17
CA ASP A 175 -13.24 -8.46 8.00
C ASP A 175 -13.49 -7.17 7.20
N ASP A 176 -12.99 -7.13 5.96
CA ASP A 176 -12.92 -5.92 5.15
C ASP A 176 -13.82 -5.93 3.91
N GLY A 177 -14.07 -7.10 3.29
CA GLY A 177 -14.91 -7.21 2.08
C GLY A 177 -14.34 -6.47 0.85
N VAL A 178 -13.05 -6.12 0.87
CA VAL A 178 -12.35 -5.41 -0.22
C VAL A 178 -11.03 -6.11 -0.49
N LEU A 179 -10.63 -6.14 -1.76
CA LEU A 179 -9.28 -6.47 -2.20
C LEU A 179 -8.76 -5.34 -3.07
N ALA A 180 -7.52 -4.92 -2.84
CA ALA A 180 -6.88 -3.86 -3.61
C ALA A 180 -5.41 -4.19 -3.92
N ILE A 181 -5.03 -4.03 -5.19
CA ILE A 181 -3.64 -4.21 -5.65
C ILE A 181 -3.24 -3.05 -6.57
N HIS A 182 -1.97 -2.65 -6.53
CA HIS A 182 -1.47 -1.55 -7.35
C HIS A 182 0.00 -1.74 -7.74
N ALA A 183 0.50 -0.92 -8.68
CA ALA A 183 1.83 -1.07 -9.27
C ALA A 183 2.97 -1.20 -8.22
N ASN A 184 2.93 -0.43 -7.14
CA ASN A 184 3.93 -0.49 -6.06
C ASN A 184 3.80 -1.72 -5.14
N SER A 185 2.62 -2.35 -5.07
CA SER A 185 2.40 -3.58 -4.30
C SER A 185 2.87 -4.84 -5.04
N LYS A 186 3.36 -4.71 -6.28
CA LYS A 186 3.99 -5.78 -7.06
C LYS A 186 5.26 -6.28 -6.37
N LEU A 187 5.39 -7.58 -6.17
CA LEU A 187 6.63 -8.19 -5.71
C LEU A 187 7.72 -8.11 -6.79
N PRO A 188 8.99 -7.96 -6.40
CA PRO A 188 10.09 -8.10 -7.35
C PRO A 188 10.02 -9.49 -7.96
N SER A 189 9.97 -9.58 -9.29
CA SER A 189 10.14 -10.87 -9.96
C SER A 189 11.47 -11.43 -9.49
N HIS A 190 11.49 -12.65 -8.96
CA HIS A 190 12.73 -13.41 -8.85
C HIS A 190 13.27 -13.56 -10.27
N GLY A 191 14.08 -12.59 -10.69
CA GLY A 191 14.99 -12.78 -11.80
C GLY A 191 15.84 -13.95 -11.37
N VAL A 192 15.67 -15.09 -12.05
CA VAL A 192 16.80 -15.99 -12.26
C VAL A 192 17.91 -15.05 -12.69
N VAL A 193 18.92 -14.89 -11.84
CA VAL A 193 20.17 -14.26 -12.26
C VAL A 193 20.71 -15.21 -13.30
N LEU A 194 20.34 -14.99 -14.56
CA LEU A 194 21.06 -15.55 -15.69
C LEU A 194 22.45 -14.95 -15.54
N HIS A 195 23.35 -15.73 -14.94
CA HIS A 195 24.76 -15.59 -15.21
C HIS A 195 24.88 -15.73 -16.73
N LEU A 196 24.77 -14.62 -17.44
CA LEU A 196 25.25 -14.50 -18.80
C LEU A 196 26.76 -14.69 -18.68
N CYS A 197 27.19 -15.95 -18.71
CA CYS A 197 28.56 -16.28 -19.06
C CYS A 197 28.70 -15.76 -20.50
N PRO A 198 29.44 -14.65 -20.74
CA PRO A 198 29.59 -14.16 -22.09
C PRO A 198 30.33 -15.25 -22.87
N TRP A 199 29.64 -15.85 -23.83
CA TRP A 199 30.23 -16.75 -24.81
C TRP A 199 31.19 -15.95 -25.69
N PHE A 200 32.41 -15.72 -25.21
CA PHE A 200 33.54 -15.32 -26.06
C PHE A 200 34.84 -15.78 -25.42
N SER A 201 35.28 -16.99 -25.79
CA SER A 201 36.63 -17.25 -26.32
C SER A 201 36.86 -18.76 -26.39
N ILE A 202 36.65 -19.31 -27.58
CA ILE A 202 37.31 -20.54 -28.01
C ILE A 202 38.76 -20.15 -28.29
N LEU A 203 39.68 -20.54 -27.40
CA LEU A 203 41.12 -20.83 -27.61
C LEU A 203 41.91 -20.50 -26.32
N LEU A 204 42.67 -21.51 -25.86
CA LEU A 204 43.53 -21.54 -24.66
C LEU A 204 42.78 -21.71 -23.34
N GLY A 205 42.69 -22.98 -22.90
CA GLY A 205 42.11 -23.34 -21.62
C GLY A 205 42.90 -22.79 -20.44
N VAL A 206 42.34 -21.79 -19.75
CA VAL A 206 42.46 -21.59 -18.30
C VAL A 206 41.19 -20.84 -17.84
N CYS A 207 40.35 -21.49 -17.03
CA CYS A 207 39.24 -20.83 -16.35
C CYS A 207 39.77 -20.24 -15.04
N ILE A 208 40.12 -18.95 -15.02
CA ILE A 208 40.50 -18.26 -13.79
C ILE A 208 39.22 -17.80 -13.10
N GLN A 209 38.84 -18.49 -12.03
CA GLN A 209 37.74 -18.11 -11.14
C GLN A 209 38.05 -16.76 -10.49
N TRP A 210 37.32 -15.71 -10.86
CA TRP A 210 37.22 -14.49 -10.06
C TRP A 210 36.01 -14.60 -9.14
N THR A 211 36.19 -15.19 -7.96
CA THR A 211 35.24 -15.05 -6.85
C THR A 211 35.38 -13.67 -6.24
N ARG A 212 34.59 -12.69 -6.71
CA ARG A 212 34.30 -11.50 -5.90
C ARG A 212 33.26 -11.86 -4.86
N ILE A 213 33.71 -12.07 -3.62
CA ILE A 213 32.86 -12.07 -2.43
C ILE A 213 32.32 -10.64 -2.28
N ILE A 214 31.07 -10.42 -2.65
CA ILE A 214 30.35 -9.19 -2.30
C ILE A 214 29.76 -9.42 -0.91
N ARG A 215 30.43 -8.89 0.10
CA ARG A 215 29.89 -8.74 1.46
C ARG A 215 28.96 -7.54 1.44
N LEU A 216 27.65 -7.78 1.38
CA LEU A 216 26.62 -6.74 1.54
C LEU A 216 26.65 -6.21 2.98
N LEU A 217 27.35 -5.09 3.20
CA LEU A 217 27.06 -4.22 4.34
C LEU A 217 26.04 -3.19 3.91
N ARG A 218 24.87 -3.29 4.54
CA ARG A 218 23.71 -2.42 4.41
C ARG A 218 23.98 -1.12 5.16
N THR A 219 24.09 0.02 4.46
CA THR A 219 23.66 1.33 4.98
C THR A 219 23.32 2.29 3.84
N SER A 220 22.06 2.71 3.81
CA SER A 220 21.52 4.03 3.43
C SER A 220 22.09 4.80 2.22
N SER A 221 21.24 4.87 1.19
CA SER A 221 20.90 6.07 0.42
C SER A 221 21.88 6.66 -0.63
N TYR A 222 21.36 6.71 -1.87
CA TYR A 222 21.74 7.52 -3.04
C TYR A 222 22.94 7.03 -3.88
N ASP A 223 22.64 6.53 -5.09
CA ASP A 223 23.60 6.22 -6.14
C ASP A 223 24.22 7.52 -6.71
N LEU A 224 25.51 7.71 -6.46
CA LEU A 224 26.39 8.56 -7.28
C LEU A 224 27.60 7.72 -7.68
N ALA A 225 27.76 7.50 -8.99
CA ALA A 225 28.93 6.85 -9.55
C ALA A 225 30.17 7.73 -9.35
N TRP A 226 31.20 7.20 -8.69
CA TRP A 226 32.51 7.83 -8.59
C TRP A 226 33.50 7.13 -9.53
N VAL A 227 34.11 7.90 -10.44
CA VAL A 227 35.35 7.51 -11.11
C VAL A 227 36.50 7.93 -10.20
N PHE A 228 37.22 6.95 -9.62
CA PHE A 228 38.47 7.23 -8.92
C PHE A 228 39.64 7.14 -9.91
N ASN A 229 40.20 8.30 -10.28
CA ASN A 229 41.60 8.36 -10.68
C ASN A 229 42.45 8.40 -9.41
N SER A 230 43.41 7.49 -9.32
CA SER A 230 44.38 7.41 -8.24
C SER A 230 45.30 8.64 -8.22
N LEU A 231 45.47 9.25 -7.06
CA LEU A 231 46.59 10.14 -6.74
C LEU A 231 47.23 9.71 -5.41
N PRO A 232 48.55 9.94 -5.23
CA PRO A 232 49.34 9.30 -4.20
C PRO A 232 49.12 9.91 -2.81
N ALA A 233 49.48 9.13 -1.80
CA ALA A 233 49.19 9.33 -0.39
C ALA A 233 49.74 10.64 0.19
N GLY A 234 48.88 11.33 0.96
CA GLY A 234 49.30 12.29 2.00
C GLY A 234 48.84 13.73 1.79
N ALA A 235 47.58 14.04 2.10
CA ALA A 235 47.16 15.38 2.52
C ALA A 235 45.77 15.33 3.18
N ALA A 236 45.68 15.76 4.44
CA ALA A 236 44.41 16.00 5.12
C ALA A 236 43.91 17.41 4.77
N GLY A 237 42.65 17.56 4.38
CA GLY A 237 42.06 18.87 4.11
C GLY A 237 40.55 18.79 3.83
N VAL A 238 39.78 19.47 4.67
CA VAL A 238 38.32 19.60 4.64
C VAL A 238 37.87 20.36 3.38
N VAL A 239 36.83 19.87 2.68
CA VAL A 239 36.15 20.64 1.62
C VAL A 239 34.67 20.78 1.97
N ALA A 240 34.24 22.02 2.18
CA ALA A 240 32.84 22.41 2.34
C ALA A 240 32.13 22.39 0.97
N ILE A 241 30.88 21.92 0.94
CA ILE A 241 30.04 21.94 -0.27
C ILE A 241 28.89 22.93 -0.04
N SER A 242 28.86 23.98 -0.86
CA SER A 242 27.69 24.86 -1.03
C SER A 242 26.90 24.37 -2.23
N MET A 243 25.60 24.10 -2.05
CA MET A 243 24.67 23.71 -3.11
C MET A 243 24.11 24.96 -3.81
N ILE A 244 24.22 25.02 -5.14
CA ILE A 244 23.37 25.84 -6.00
C ILE A 244 22.59 24.87 -6.88
N LEU A 245 21.25 24.90 -6.73
CA LEU A 245 20.29 24.17 -7.55
C LEU A 245 19.87 25.02 -8.76
N PRO A 246 19.66 24.44 -9.95
CA PRO A 246 18.51 24.81 -10.78
C PRO A 246 17.22 24.15 -10.28
#